data_AF-A0A9E2YMN2-F1
#
_entry.id   AF-A0A9E2YMN2-F1
#
_cell.length_a   1.000
_cell.length_b   1.000
_cell.length_c   1.000
_cell.angle_alpha   90.00
_cell.angle_beta   90.00
_cell.angle_gamma   90.00
#
_symmetry.space_group_name_H-M   'P 1'
#
loop_
_entity.id
_entity.type
_entity.pdbx_description
1 polymer ?
#
loop_
_entity_poly.entity_id
_entity_poly.type
_entity_poly.pdbx_seq_one_letter_code
_entity_poly.pdbx_strand_id
1 'polypeptide(L)'
;MDDLADFVVGAEQSDLSGRPRALLKRNVLYSIACAVGSLDGELVTTIRAQADQFSGVPTATLVGGGRASVDQAAFFNTVLVRYPDLLDT
;
A
#
# COMPACT_ATOMS: atom_id res chain seq x y z
N MET A 1 -22.24 -10.47 -11.83
CA MET A 1 -21.06 -10.62 -10.95
C MET A 1 -19.99 -11.42 -11.68
N ASP A 2 -20.42 -12.44 -12.42
CA ASP A 2 -19.61 -13.29 -13.28
C ASP A 2 -18.70 -12.50 -14.25
N ASP A 3 -19.24 -11.54 -15.01
CA ASP A 3 -18.42 -10.74 -15.95
C ASP A 3 -17.22 -10.01 -15.31
N LEU A 4 -17.38 -9.52 -14.07
CA LEU A 4 -16.30 -8.83 -13.36
C LEU A 4 -15.24 -9.82 -12.87
N ALA A 5 -15.69 -10.97 -12.37
CA ALA A 5 -14.77 -12.03 -11.94
C ALA A 5 -13.97 -12.57 -13.13
N ASP A 6 -14.64 -12.83 -14.25
CA ASP A 6 -14.02 -13.29 -15.50
C ASP A 6 -13.01 -12.26 -16.02
N PHE A 7 -13.35 -10.97 -15.97
CA PHE A 7 -12.42 -9.89 -16.31
C PHE A 7 -11.19 -9.89 -15.41
N VAL A 8 -11.35 -9.94 -14.08
CA VAL A 8 -10.23 -9.87 -13.13
C VAL A 8 -9.30 -11.08 -13.27
N VAL A 9 -9.86 -12.28 -13.47
CA VAL A 9 -9.08 -13.52 -13.63
C VAL A 9 -8.40 -13.59 -14.99
N GLY A 10 -9.03 -13.03 -16.04
CA GLY A 10 -8.48 -12.99 -17.40
C GLY A 10 -7.49 -11.86 -17.68
N ALA A 11 -7.37 -10.87 -16.78
CA ALA A 11 -6.50 -9.72 -16.98
C ALA A 11 -5.01 -10.08 -16.85
N GLU A 12 -4.21 -9.58 -17.79
CA GLU A 12 -2.77 -9.81 -17.86
C GLU A 12 -1.95 -8.51 -17.86
N GLN A 13 -0.66 -8.61 -17.56
CA GLN A 13 0.27 -7.48 -17.62
C GLN A 13 0.43 -6.91 -19.05
N SER A 14 0.20 -7.74 -20.07
CA SER A 14 0.17 -7.40 -21.50
C SER A 14 -0.96 -6.41 -21.82
N ASP A 15 -2.10 -6.49 -21.13
CA ASP A 15 -3.26 -5.60 -21.29
C ASP A 15 -2.95 -4.16 -20.85
N LEU A 16 -2.06 -4.00 -19.88
CA LEU A 16 -1.53 -2.70 -19.48
C LEU A 16 -0.52 -2.19 -20.50
N SER A 17 -0.99 -1.54 -21.55
CA SER A 17 -0.15 -0.95 -22.61
C SER A 17 -0.22 0.58 -22.63
N GLY A 18 0.81 1.25 -23.17
CA GLY A 18 0.85 2.70 -23.34
C GLY A 18 0.65 3.50 -22.04
N ARG A 19 -0.35 4.38 -22.04
CA ARG A 19 -0.64 5.34 -20.95
C ARG A 19 -1.01 4.67 -19.63
N PRO A 20 -1.93 3.67 -19.55
CA PRO A 20 -2.22 2.94 -18.31
C PRO A 20 -0.97 2.42 -17.58
N ARG A 21 -0.01 1.84 -18.32
CA ARG A 21 1.24 1.33 -17.73
C ARG A 21 2.09 2.44 -17.11
N ALA A 22 2.16 3.60 -17.77
CA ALA A 22 2.89 4.75 -17.24
C ALA A 22 2.21 5.31 -15.98
N LEU A 23 0.88 5.40 -15.97
CA LEU A 23 0.10 5.84 -14.81
C LEU A 23 0.25 4.88 -13.62
N LEU A 24 0.21 3.56 -13.85
CA LEU A 24 0.45 2.57 -12.79
C LEU A 24 1.79 2.81 -12.10
N LYS A 25 2.88 2.95 -12.88
CA LYS A 25 4.23 3.21 -12.33
C LYS A 25 4.29 4.51 -11.54
N ARG A 26 3.71 5.58 -12.08
CA ARG A 26 3.61 6.88 -11.42
C ARG A 26 2.88 6.74 -10.08
N ASN A 27 1.72 6.07 -10.06
CA ASN A 27 0.89 5.94 -8.86
C ASN A 27 1.58 5.09 -7.78
N VAL A 28 2.31 4.04 -8.16
CA VAL A 28 3.13 3.25 -7.21
C VAL A 28 4.22 4.13 -6.60
N LEU A 29 4.97 4.87 -7.43
CA LEU A 29 6.02 5.77 -6.95
C LEU A 29 5.44 6.85 -6.01
N TYR A 30 4.29 7.42 -6.39
CA TYR A 30 3.62 8.44 -5.61
C TYR A 30 3.16 7.92 -4.25
N SER A 31 2.60 6.71 -4.20
CA SER A 31 2.20 6.06 -2.94
C SER A 31 3.40 5.85 -2.02
N ILE A 32 4.55 5.41 -2.55
CA ILE A 32 5.78 5.25 -1.77
C ILE A 32 6.26 6.62 -1.23
N ALA A 33 6.22 7.67 -2.05
CA ALA A 33 6.59 9.02 -1.62
C ALA A 33 5.71 9.53 -0.47
N CYS A 34 4.39 9.35 -0.58
CA CYS A 34 3.45 9.69 0.50
C CYS A 34 3.75 8.89 1.77
N ALA A 35 4.01 7.59 1.67
CA ALA A 35 4.29 6.75 2.82
C ALA A 35 5.56 7.17 3.56
N VAL A 36 6.64 7.42 2.82
CA VAL A 36 7.91 7.88 3.40
C VAL A 36 7.77 9.28 3.99
N GLY A 37 7.10 10.20 3.30
CA GLY A 37 6.89 11.57 3.77
C GLY A 37 5.99 11.67 5.02
N SER A 38 5.28 10.59 5.36
CA SER A 38 4.37 10.56 6.50
C SER A 38 4.95 9.92 7.75
N LEU A 39 6.19 9.41 7.72
CA LEU A 39 6.78 8.64 8.83
C LEU A 39 6.82 9.41 10.16
N ASP A 40 6.96 10.74 10.10
CA ASP A 40 6.98 11.63 11.27
C ASP A 40 5.58 12.12 11.67
N GLY A 41 4.51 11.54 11.11
CA GLY A 41 3.14 11.87 11.46
C GLY A 41 2.80 11.49 12.90
N GLU A 42 2.02 12.35 13.58
CA GLU A 42 1.65 12.20 15.00
C GLU A 42 1.03 10.82 15.30
N LEU A 43 0.20 10.30 14.40
CA LEU A 43 -0.49 9.02 14.60
C LEU A 43 0.38 7.79 14.27
N VAL A 44 1.52 7.95 13.60
CA VAL A 44 2.29 6.82 13.05
C VAL A 44 2.78 5.89 14.15
N THR A 45 3.29 6.44 15.25
CA THR A 45 3.77 5.65 16.38
C THR A 45 2.66 4.79 16.99
N THR A 46 1.46 5.36 17.16
CA THR A 46 0.29 4.66 17.72
C THR A 46 -0.18 3.54 16.80
N ILE A 47 -0.26 3.79 15.49
CA ILE A 47 -0.66 2.78 14.49
C ILE A 47 0.39 1.68 14.39
N ARG A 48 1.69 2.00 14.51
CA ARG A 48 2.76 1.00 14.56
C ARG A 48 2.61 0.08 15.76
N ALA A 49 2.36 0.64 16.95
CA ALA A 49 2.14 -0.14 18.17
C ALA A 49 0.91 -1.07 18.03
N GLN A 50 -0.17 -0.59 17.40
CA GLN A 50 -1.33 -1.42 17.08
C GLN A 50 -0.93 -2.57 16.12
N ALA A 51 -0.26 -2.27 15.01
CA ALA A 51 0.16 -3.27 14.04
C ALA A 51 1.04 -4.35 14.70
N ASP A 52 1.96 -3.96 15.58
CA ASP A 52 2.81 -4.89 16.34
C ASP A 52 1.99 -5.75 17.30
N GLN A 53 0.97 -5.20 17.98
CA GLN A 53 0.11 -5.93 18.92
C GLN A 53 -0.72 -7.03 18.23
N PHE A 54 -1.20 -6.79 17.01
CA PHE A 54 -2.06 -7.72 16.28
C PHE A 54 -1.31 -8.54 15.22
N SER A 55 0.01 -8.36 15.11
CA SER A 55 0.82 -9.06 14.11
C SER A 55 0.98 -10.54 14.43
N GLY A 56 0.88 -11.36 13.38
CA GLY A 56 1.31 -12.76 13.38
C GLY A 56 2.75 -12.94 12.91
N VAL A 57 2.98 -13.92 12.03
CA VAL A 57 4.32 -14.23 11.49
C VAL A 57 4.89 -13.05 10.67
N PRO A 58 6.09 -12.54 10.98
CA PRO A 58 6.63 -11.31 10.38
C PRO A 58 7.21 -11.52 8.96
N THR A 59 6.32 -11.70 7.98
CA THR A 59 6.68 -12.00 6.58
C THR A 59 6.75 -10.76 5.68
N ALA A 60 6.19 -9.62 6.09
CA ALA A 60 6.15 -8.38 5.30
C ALA A 60 6.86 -7.21 6.01
N THR A 61 7.30 -6.23 5.23
CA THR A 61 8.08 -5.07 5.71
C THR A 61 7.19 -3.86 5.95
N LEU A 62 7.47 -3.13 7.04
CA LEU A 62 6.88 -1.81 7.30
C LEU A 62 7.73 -0.72 6.62
N VAL A 63 7.09 0.26 6.00
CA VAL A 63 7.79 1.48 5.55
C VAL A 63 8.38 2.17 6.79
N GLY A 64 9.64 2.60 6.71
CA GLY A 64 10.38 3.07 7.90
C GLY A 64 11.02 1.96 8.74
N GLY A 65 10.93 0.69 8.32
CA GLY A 65 11.68 -0.43 8.87
C GLY A 65 10.91 -1.26 9.90
N GLY A 66 11.38 -2.50 10.12
CA GLY A 66 10.66 -3.52 10.89
C GLY A 66 9.82 -4.44 9.99
N ARG A 67 9.22 -5.47 10.60
CA ARG A 67 8.44 -6.49 9.90
C ARG A 67 7.21 -6.89 10.74
N ALA A 68 6.11 -7.19 10.05
CA ALA A 68 4.85 -7.65 10.63
C ALA A 68 4.21 -8.72 9.72
N SER A 69 3.09 -9.30 10.15
CA SER A 69 2.26 -10.13 9.27
C SER A 69 1.75 -9.32 8.08
N VAL A 70 1.44 -10.02 6.98
CA VAL A 70 1.09 -9.36 5.70
C VAL A 70 -0.10 -8.41 5.86
N ASP A 71 -1.11 -8.80 6.62
CA ASP A 71 -2.29 -8.00 6.91
C ASP A 71 -1.97 -6.73 7.71
N GLN A 72 -1.17 -6.84 8.78
CA GLN A 72 -0.78 -5.69 9.60
C GLN A 72 0.19 -4.76 8.87
N ALA A 73 1.11 -5.30 8.07
CA ALA A 73 1.98 -4.51 7.22
C ALA A 73 1.18 -3.75 6.14
N ALA A 74 0.18 -4.38 5.53
CA ALA A 74 -0.72 -3.73 4.58
C ALA A 74 -1.52 -2.61 5.25
N PHE A 75 -2.06 -2.84 6.46
CA PHE A 75 -2.76 -1.84 7.25
C PHE A 75 -1.87 -0.62 7.55
N PHE A 76 -0.73 -0.84 8.19
CA PHE A 76 0.20 0.22 8.59
C PHE A 76 0.70 1.03 7.39
N ASN A 77 1.18 0.35 6.34
CA ASN A 77 1.70 1.02 5.15
C ASN A 77 0.60 1.83 4.43
N THR A 78 -0.65 1.34 4.42
CA THR A 78 -1.78 2.07 3.82
C THR A 78 -2.12 3.34 4.60
N VAL A 79 -2.06 3.30 5.93
CA VAL A 79 -2.22 4.52 6.75
C VAL A 79 -1.18 5.56 6.34
N LEU A 80 0.10 5.18 6.23
CA LEU A 80 1.16 6.10 5.80
C LEU A 80 0.92 6.67 4.40
N VAL A 81 0.47 5.85 3.46
CA VAL A 81 0.13 6.28 2.09
C VAL A 81 -0.99 7.34 2.08
N ARG A 82 -1.97 7.23 2.99
CA ARG A 82 -3.15 8.12 3.05
C ARG A 82 -3.00 9.29 4.02
N TYR A 83 -2.07 9.22 4.97
CA TYR A 83 -1.88 10.23 6.01
C TYR A 83 -1.73 11.68 5.52
N PRO A 84 -0.97 11.98 4.45
CA PRO A 84 -0.78 13.36 4.02
C PRO A 84 -1.96 13.87 3.18
N ASP A 85 -2.90 12.99 2.82
CA ASP A 85 -4.04 13.24 1.94
C ASP A 85 -3.69 13.90 0.59
N LEU A 86 -2.58 13.43 0.01
CA LEU A 86 -2.04 13.95 -1.25
C LEU A 86 -2.33 13.04 -2.46
N LEU A 87 -2.93 11.86 -2.28
CA LEU A 87 -3.23 10.97 -3.42
C LEU A 87 -4.23 11.61 -4.37
N ASP A 88 -3.88 11.66 -5.66
CA ASP A 88 -4.79 12.04 -6.75
C ASP A 88 -6.11 11.26 -6.62
N THR A 89 -7.25 11.97 -6.67
CA THR A 89 -8.59 11.38 -6.83
C THR A 89 -8.91 11.17 -8.31
#